data_AF-A0A852TIG1-F1
#
_entry.id   AF-A0A852TIG1-F1
#
_cell.length_a   1.000
_cell.length_b   1.000
_cell.length_c   1.000
_cell.angle_alpha   90.00
_cell.angle_beta   90.00
_cell.angle_gamma   90.00
#
_symmetry.space_group_name_H-M   'P 1'
#
loop_
_entity.id
_entity.type
_entity.pdbx_description
1 polymer ?
#
loop_
_entity_poly.entity_id
_entity_poly.type
_entity_poly.pdbx_seq_one_letter_code
_entity_poly.pdbx_strand_id
1 'polypeptide(L)'
;MDIPVSGFMYASDGSDPMHSHRMYITSWDGRPVHVHSFSGITSFEDGHSHQYAGTTEPAPTGVPHTHRYFTFTSVDDRHRHQIQGITGPAIPLPNGGHYHEFNGVTTVEGVRPHRHFYSGRTSL
;
A
#
# COMPACT_ATOMS: atom_id res chain seq x y z
N MET A 1 -16.02 -16.97 5.57
CA MET A 1 -16.56 -15.68 6.04
C MET A 1 -16.54 -14.78 4.82
N ASP A 2 -17.71 -14.32 4.40
CA ASP A 2 -17.86 -13.54 3.18
C ASP A 2 -17.90 -12.05 3.55
N ILE A 3 -17.09 -11.24 2.86
CA ILE A 3 -17.06 -9.79 3.05
C ILE A 3 -17.78 -9.17 1.84
N PRO A 4 -18.91 -8.46 2.03
CA PRO A 4 -19.59 -7.83 0.91
C PRO A 4 -18.79 -6.64 0.38
N VAL A 5 -18.61 -6.60 -0.94
CA VAL A 5 -17.89 -5.54 -1.66
C VAL A 5 -18.84 -4.94 -2.70
N SER A 6 -19.01 -3.61 -2.68
CA SER A 6 -19.77 -2.90 -3.72
C SER A 6 -18.85 -2.01 -4.54
N GLY A 7 -19.17 -1.78 -5.80
CA GLY A 7 -18.33 -0.99 -6.69
C GLY A 7 -18.88 -0.86 -8.11
N PHE A 8 -18.09 -0.23 -8.97
CA PHE A 8 -18.37 -0.10 -10.41
C PHE A 8 -17.32 -0.85 -11.21
N MET A 9 -17.74 -1.54 -12.27
CA MET A 9 -16.84 -2.16 -13.23
C MET A 9 -16.90 -1.38 -14.53
N TYR A 10 -15.76 -0.91 -15.03
CA TYR A 10 -15.66 -0.23 -16.32
C TYR A 10 -15.15 -1.21 -17.38
N ALA A 11 -15.83 -1.24 -18.53
CA ALA A 11 -15.38 -2.00 -19.69
C ALA A 11 -14.23 -1.27 -20.39
N SER A 12 -13.16 -2.00 -20.72
CA SER A 12 -12.14 -1.48 -21.64
C SER A 12 -12.71 -1.37 -23.05
N ASP A 13 -12.29 -0.38 -23.82
CA ASP A 13 -12.79 -0.04 -25.16
C ASP A 13 -12.33 -1.00 -26.27
N GLY A 14 -11.91 -2.23 -25.92
CA GLY A 14 -11.56 -3.28 -26.88
C GLY A 14 -10.23 -3.09 -27.61
N SER A 15 -9.44 -2.06 -27.24
CA SER A 15 -8.11 -1.81 -27.82
C SER A 15 -7.00 -2.69 -27.22
N ASP A 16 -7.28 -3.40 -26.12
CA ASP A 16 -6.33 -4.28 -25.44
C ASP A 16 -6.51 -5.75 -25.89
N PRO A 17 -5.47 -6.42 -26.43
CA PRO A 17 -5.53 -7.85 -26.75
C PRO A 17 -5.77 -8.73 -25.52
N MET A 18 -5.52 -8.23 -24.30
CA MET A 18 -5.95 -8.84 -23.03
C MET A 18 -7.18 -8.10 -22.50
N HIS A 19 -8.36 -8.65 -22.73
CA HIS A 19 -9.61 -8.14 -22.16
C HIS A 19 -9.49 -7.98 -20.64
N SER A 20 -9.49 -6.73 -20.16
CA SER A 20 -9.41 -6.38 -18.75
C SER A 20 -10.50 -5.38 -18.36
N HIS A 21 -10.88 -5.42 -17.08
CA HIS A 21 -11.86 -4.53 -16.48
C HIS A 21 -11.26 -3.81 -15.29
N ARG A 22 -11.50 -2.49 -15.18
CA ARG A 22 -11.20 -1.77 -13.94
C ARG A 22 -12.39 -1.87 -13.01
N MET A 23 -12.18 -2.43 -11.83
CA MET A 23 -13.15 -2.45 -10.74
C MET A 23 -12.80 -1.34 -9.74
N TYR A 24 -13.76 -0.46 -9.48
CA TYR A 24 -13.68 0.59 -8.48
C TYR A 24 -14.53 0.18 -7.28
N ILE A 25 -13.90 -0.20 -6.19
CA ILE A 25 -14.60 -0.57 -4.95
C ILE A 25 -15.03 0.71 -4.23
N THR A 26 -16.32 0.81 -3.91
CA THR A 26 -16.91 1.94 -3.19
C THR A 26 -17.22 1.60 -1.74
N SER A 27 -17.42 0.32 -1.41
CA SER A 27 -17.60 -0.13 -0.03
C SER A 27 -16.97 -1.49 0.25
N TRP A 28 -16.54 -1.66 1.51
CA TRP A 28 -16.01 -2.89 2.07
C TRP A 28 -16.75 -3.19 3.37
N ASP A 29 -17.42 -4.34 3.44
CA ASP A 29 -18.28 -4.69 4.57
C ASP A 29 -19.39 -3.65 4.84
N GLY A 30 -19.96 -3.08 3.78
CA GLY A 30 -21.01 -2.06 3.86
C GLY A 30 -20.53 -0.66 4.28
N ARG A 31 -19.21 -0.45 4.47
CA ARG A 31 -18.63 0.85 4.86
C ARG A 31 -17.93 1.53 3.68
N PRO A 32 -18.00 2.87 3.56
CA PRO A 32 -17.19 3.59 2.58
C PRO A 32 -15.71 3.23 2.70
N VAL A 33 -15.06 3.03 1.55
CA VAL A 33 -13.63 2.71 1.53
C VAL A 33 -12.82 3.94 1.95
N HIS A 34 -12.13 3.81 3.08
CA HIS A 34 -11.12 4.77 3.52
C HIS A 34 -9.74 4.12 3.40
N VAL A 35 -8.87 4.71 2.58
CA VAL A 35 -7.53 4.22 2.28
C VAL A 35 -6.58 5.41 2.09
N HIS A 36 -5.29 5.19 2.25
CA HIS A 36 -4.26 6.17 1.94
C HIS A 36 -3.19 5.60 1.02
N SER A 37 -2.60 6.45 0.19
CA SER A 37 -1.42 6.08 -0.60
C SER A 37 -0.17 6.17 0.26
N PHE A 38 0.85 5.37 -0.06
CA PHE A 38 2.18 5.47 0.56
C PHE A 38 3.26 5.16 -0.46
N SER A 39 4.43 5.77 -0.30
CA SER A 39 5.58 5.56 -1.17
C SER A 39 6.86 6.02 -0.50
N GLY A 40 8.01 5.54 -1.00
CA GLY A 40 9.31 5.98 -0.53
C GLY A 40 10.46 5.25 -1.21
N ILE A 41 11.64 5.41 -0.63
CA ILE A 41 12.88 4.71 -1.01
C ILE A 41 13.39 4.02 0.25
N THR A 42 13.85 2.79 0.12
CA THR A 42 14.45 2.06 1.23
C THR A 42 15.82 2.64 1.59
N SER A 43 16.38 2.22 2.73
CA SER A 43 17.79 2.47 3.05
C SER A 43 18.74 1.81 2.03
N PHE A 44 20.03 2.13 2.13
CA PHE A 44 21.07 1.62 1.23
C PHE A 44 21.82 0.47 1.89
N GLU A 45 21.63 -0.74 1.37
CA GLU A 45 22.26 -1.97 1.85
C GLU A 45 22.75 -2.77 0.65
N ASP A 46 23.85 -3.50 0.82
CA ASP A 46 24.43 -4.35 -0.24
C ASP A 46 24.61 -3.63 -1.61
N GLY A 47 24.92 -2.34 -1.57
CA GLY A 47 25.25 -1.55 -2.75
C GLY A 47 24.07 -0.94 -3.51
N HIS A 48 22.83 -1.04 -3.02
CA HIS A 48 21.67 -0.42 -3.67
C HIS A 48 20.55 -0.10 -2.68
N SER A 49 19.48 0.52 -3.19
CA SER A 49 18.21 0.75 -2.52
C SER A 49 17.08 0.49 -3.51
N HIS A 50 15.85 0.40 -3.02
CA HIS A 50 14.68 0.22 -3.86
C HIS A 50 13.63 1.32 -3.62
N GLN A 51 12.89 1.65 -4.67
CA GLN A 51 11.68 2.45 -4.56
C GLN A 51 10.49 1.56 -4.17
N TYR A 52 9.47 2.14 -3.57
CA TYR A 52 8.21 1.45 -3.33
C TYR A 52 7.03 2.43 -3.37
N ALA A 53 5.87 1.91 -3.77
CA ALA A 53 4.59 2.62 -3.71
C ALA A 53 3.46 1.62 -3.49
N GLY A 54 2.37 2.08 -2.88
CA GLY A 54 1.19 1.27 -2.63
C GLY A 54 0.02 2.08 -2.08
N THR A 55 -1.07 1.37 -1.83
CA THR A 55 -2.26 1.89 -1.14
C THR A 55 -2.54 0.99 0.04
N THR A 56 -2.93 1.56 1.17
CA THR A 56 -3.28 0.80 2.35
C THR A 56 -4.55 -0.03 2.13
N GLU A 57 -4.72 -1.09 2.92
CA GLU A 57 -6.01 -1.79 3.02
C GLU A 57 -7.08 -0.86 3.64
N PRO A 58 -8.37 -1.05 3.32
CA PRO A 58 -9.45 -0.26 3.92
C PRO A 58 -9.43 -0.28 5.44
N ALA A 59 -9.67 0.88 6.08
CA ALA A 59 -9.81 0.94 7.53
C ALA A 59 -11.04 0.13 7.99
N PRO A 60 -10.88 -0.81 8.96
CA PRO A 60 -12.01 -1.60 9.46
C PRO A 60 -12.96 -0.78 10.35
N THR A 61 -12.50 0.37 10.88
CA THR A 61 -13.24 1.22 11.84
C THR A 61 -13.22 2.69 11.43
N GLY A 62 -14.07 3.50 12.05
CA GLY A 62 -13.97 4.97 11.96
C GLY A 62 -12.71 5.51 12.65
N VAL A 63 -12.51 6.82 12.66
CA VAL A 63 -11.38 7.48 13.36
C VAL A 63 -11.61 7.40 14.89
N PRO A 64 -10.63 6.96 15.70
CA PRO A 64 -9.27 6.57 15.33
C PRO A 64 -9.20 5.15 14.73
N HIS A 65 -8.35 4.97 13.71
CA HIS A 65 -8.05 3.67 13.12
C HIS A 65 -6.56 3.55 12.78
N THR A 66 -6.19 2.38 12.26
CA THR A 66 -4.92 2.09 11.61
C THR A 66 -5.20 1.36 10.30
N HIS A 67 -4.19 1.29 9.45
CA HIS A 67 -4.27 0.54 8.21
C HIS A 67 -3.26 -0.58 8.16
N ARG A 68 -3.67 -1.73 7.63
CA ARG A 68 -2.72 -2.72 7.11
C ARG A 68 -2.20 -2.25 5.76
N TYR A 69 -0.99 -2.63 5.41
CA TYR A 69 -0.41 -2.33 4.11
C TYR A 69 0.48 -3.48 3.64
N PHE A 70 0.57 -3.61 2.32
CA PHE A 70 1.40 -4.58 1.62
C PHE A 70 1.84 -3.98 0.29
N THR A 71 3.12 -4.13 -0.07
CA THR A 71 3.60 -3.84 -1.42
C THR A 71 4.90 -4.59 -1.70
N PHE A 72 5.36 -4.55 -2.95
CA PHE A 72 6.71 -4.93 -3.32
C PHE A 72 7.52 -3.67 -3.68
N THR A 73 8.82 -3.75 -3.45
CA THR A 73 9.74 -2.73 -3.95
C THR A 73 9.92 -2.85 -5.47
N SER A 74 10.55 -1.86 -6.09
CA SER A 74 11.09 -1.95 -7.45
C SER A 74 12.07 -3.11 -7.58
N VAL A 75 12.29 -3.56 -8.81
CA VAL A 75 13.31 -4.56 -9.11
C VAL A 75 14.63 -3.83 -9.36
N ASP A 76 15.57 -3.96 -8.43
CA ASP A 76 16.91 -3.41 -8.50
C ASP A 76 17.90 -4.53 -8.18
N ASP A 77 19.09 -4.50 -8.81
CA ASP A 77 20.06 -5.61 -8.77
C ASP A 77 19.42 -7.01 -8.90
N ARG A 78 18.47 -7.14 -9.84
CA ARG A 78 17.76 -8.38 -10.21
C ARG A 78 16.87 -9.00 -9.13
N HIS A 79 16.49 -8.27 -8.09
CA HIS A 79 15.51 -8.74 -7.11
C HIS A 79 14.65 -7.58 -6.57
N ARG A 80 13.63 -7.92 -5.78
CA ARG A 80 12.74 -6.99 -5.10
C ARG A 80 12.43 -7.56 -3.73
N HIS A 81 12.03 -6.72 -2.79
CA HIS A 81 11.59 -7.16 -1.49
C HIS A 81 10.10 -6.94 -1.27
N GLN A 82 9.54 -7.70 -0.33
CA GLN A 82 8.20 -7.47 0.19
C GLN A 82 8.24 -6.50 1.37
N ILE A 83 7.27 -5.59 1.40
CA ILE A 83 6.97 -4.65 2.49
C ILE A 83 5.57 -4.95 3.00
N GLN A 84 5.41 -5.10 4.32
CA GLN A 84 4.09 -5.25 4.93
C GLN A 84 4.08 -4.76 6.38
N GLY A 85 2.93 -4.32 6.86
CA GLY A 85 2.79 -3.92 8.25
C GLY A 85 1.43 -3.31 8.57
N ILE A 86 1.39 -2.65 9.73
CA ILE A 86 0.26 -1.84 10.20
C ILE A 86 0.80 -0.44 10.47
N THR A 87 0.07 0.58 10.02
CA THR A 87 0.44 1.98 10.26
C THR A 87 0.30 2.36 11.74
N GLY A 88 0.94 3.45 12.14
CA GLY A 88 0.69 4.12 13.41
C GLY A 88 -0.74 4.69 13.51
N PRO A 89 -1.09 5.26 14.68
CA PRO A 89 -2.40 5.87 14.90
C PRO A 89 -2.67 7.02 13.92
N ALA A 90 -3.94 7.34 13.69
CA ALA A 90 -4.32 8.51 12.91
C ALA A 90 -3.79 9.81 13.56
N ILE A 91 -3.02 10.58 12.79
CA ILE A 91 -2.48 11.88 13.22
C ILE A 91 -3.33 12.99 12.59
N PRO A 92 -4.13 13.73 13.39
CA PRO A 92 -5.09 14.69 12.87
C PRO A 92 -4.41 15.95 12.33
N LEU A 93 -5.03 16.54 11.30
CA LEU A 93 -4.63 17.83 10.74
C LEU A 93 -5.70 18.91 11.03
N PRO A 94 -5.31 20.21 11.06
CA PRO A 94 -6.25 21.30 11.35
C PRO A 94 -7.44 21.41 10.39
N ASN A 95 -7.33 20.86 9.18
CA ASN A 95 -8.36 20.89 8.14
C ASN A 95 -9.37 19.72 8.23
N GLY A 96 -9.27 18.85 9.24
CA GLY A 96 -10.18 17.71 9.43
C GLY A 96 -9.77 16.41 8.74
N GLY A 97 -8.64 16.38 8.02
CA GLY A 97 -8.03 15.13 7.52
C GLY A 97 -7.05 14.51 8.52
N HIS A 98 -6.45 13.37 8.16
CA HIS A 98 -5.39 12.73 8.94
C HIS A 98 -4.41 11.96 8.05
N TYR A 99 -3.23 11.68 8.58
CA TYR A 99 -2.27 10.77 7.97
C TYR A 99 -1.82 9.75 9.01
N HIS A 100 -1.10 8.72 8.57
CA HIS A 100 -0.44 7.76 9.44
C HIS A 100 1.05 7.71 9.16
N GLU A 101 1.85 7.46 10.19
CA GLU A 101 3.26 7.10 10.03
C GLU A 101 3.40 5.58 9.86
N PHE A 102 4.44 5.14 9.17
CA PHE A 102 4.79 3.73 9.03
C PHE A 102 6.30 3.55 8.97
N ASN A 103 6.77 2.39 9.40
CA ASN A 103 8.16 1.99 9.30
C ASN A 103 8.28 0.46 9.41
N GLY A 104 9.41 -0.08 8.97
CA GLY A 104 9.69 -1.51 9.08
C GLY A 104 10.97 -1.92 8.38
N VAL A 105 11.06 -3.22 8.11
CA VAL A 105 12.18 -3.85 7.39
C VAL A 105 11.59 -4.77 6.33
N THR A 106 12.22 -4.80 5.16
CA THR A 106 11.80 -5.66 4.06
C THR A 106 12.09 -7.14 4.34
N THR A 107 11.56 -8.05 3.51
CA THR A 107 12.01 -9.45 3.49
C THR A 107 13.48 -9.56 3.08
N VAL A 108 14.10 -10.71 3.38
CA VAL A 108 15.46 -11.03 2.93
C VAL A 108 15.39 -11.68 1.55
N GLU A 109 16.00 -11.05 0.55
CA GLU A 109 15.93 -11.49 -0.86
C GLU A 109 17.29 -11.33 -1.55
N GLY A 110 17.38 -11.77 -2.81
CA GLY A 110 18.56 -11.60 -3.65
C GLY A 110 19.60 -12.71 -3.55
N VAL A 111 20.53 -12.75 -4.51
CA VAL A 111 21.62 -13.74 -4.56
C VAL A 111 22.64 -13.51 -3.44
N ARG A 112 22.86 -12.24 -3.07
CA ARG A 112 23.53 -11.83 -1.83
C ARG A 112 22.42 -11.48 -0.84
N PRO A 113 22.01 -12.37 0.08
CA PRO A 113 20.80 -12.17 0.86
C PRO A 113 20.90 -10.94 1.76
N HIS A 114 20.02 -9.96 1.58
CA HIS A 114 19.95 -8.77 2.42
C HIS A 114 18.52 -8.23 2.51
N ARG A 115 18.35 -7.18 3.31
CA ARG A 115 17.08 -6.48 3.57
C ARG A 115 17.36 -5.00 3.76
N HIS A 116 16.33 -4.19 3.60
CA HIS A 116 16.39 -2.75 3.81
C HIS A 116 15.41 -2.28 4.88
N PHE A 117 15.74 -1.17 5.53
CA PHE A 117 14.81 -0.40 6.36
C PHE A 117 13.94 0.51 5.48
N TYR A 118 12.73 0.80 5.95
CA TYR A 118 11.87 1.79 5.34
C TYR A 118 11.07 2.56 6.41
N SER A 119 10.72 3.80 6.10
CA SER A 119 9.80 4.62 6.89
C SER A 119 9.17 5.72 6.05
N GLY A 120 8.03 6.25 6.52
CA GLY A 120 7.35 7.35 5.85
C GLY A 120 6.02 7.72 6.51
N ARG A 121 5.27 8.56 5.81
CA ARG A 121 3.89 8.92 6.14
C ARG A 121 2.97 8.64 4.96
N THR A 122 1.72 8.29 5.23
CA THR A 122 0.71 8.11 4.19
C THR A 122 0.30 9.45 3.59
N SER A 123 -0.44 9.40 2.48
CA SER A 123 -1.21 10.54 1.99
C SER A 123 -2.23 11.00 3.03
N LEU A 124 -2.80 12.18 2.77
CA LEU A 124 -4.02 12.64 3.44
C LEU A 124 -5.21 11.72 3.17
#